data_AF-A0A7X3UML0-F1
#
_entry.id   AF-A0A7X3UML0-F1
#
_cell.length_a   1.000
_cell.length_b   1.000
_cell.length_c   1.000
_cell.angle_alpha   90.00
_cell.angle_beta   90.00
_cell.angle_gamma   90.00
#
_symmetry.space_group_name_H-M   'P 1'
#
loop_
_entity.id
_entity.type
_entity.pdbx_description
1 polymer ?
#
loop_
_entity_poly.entity_id
_entity_poly.type
_entity_poly.pdbx_seq_one_letter_code
_entity_poly.pdbx_strand_id
1 'polypeptide(L)'
;MFPEVSPTTQPTSPQPLAIFMSDEKLIQRIVAEVVRRLKALEGGAVSAPIDPPVSLVTEDLVKSAISRGGDAVYVTPNAIVTPLARDLIRQQKVRLVVADDEAVIQEPQKSSVLAIGADHKGFELKKQIVLMLQDAGREVMDCGVHSPQEASYVGVAKTVADVVLEKNLMTGIVVDGGGAGAALVANKVKGIRAVSCHDVTSAKFARAHVDANILCLGVGVVGDTVAQEIVATWLSTPFEGGQYAARVREIDEVEDENRD
;
A
#
# COMPACT_ATOMS: atom_id res chain seq x y z
N MET A 1 -15.39 36.81 -64.28
CA MET A 1 -16.05 38.04 -63.82
C MET A 1 -16.69 37.71 -62.48
N PHE A 2 -15.91 37.88 -61.39
CA PHE A 2 -16.18 37.72 -59.94
C PHE A 2 -16.84 36.40 -59.43
N PRO A 3 -16.48 35.87 -58.23
CA PRO A 3 -16.25 36.62 -57.00
C PRO A 3 -14.97 36.28 -56.20
N GLU A 4 -14.71 37.17 -55.23
CA GLU A 4 -13.67 37.14 -54.20
C GLU A 4 -13.75 35.89 -53.31
N VAL A 5 -12.59 35.33 -52.96
CA VAL A 5 -12.45 34.36 -51.87
C VAL A 5 -11.16 34.69 -51.09
N SER A 6 -11.35 34.82 -49.78
CA SER A 6 -10.43 35.23 -48.71
C SER A 6 -9.05 34.55 -48.72
N PRO A 7 -7.99 35.21 -48.21
CA PRO A 7 -6.70 34.57 -48.05
C PRO A 7 -6.57 33.82 -46.71
N THR A 8 -6.28 32.53 -46.86
CA THR A 8 -5.20 31.77 -46.21
C THR A 8 -5.40 31.25 -44.77
N THR A 9 -5.40 29.92 -44.72
CA THR A 9 -5.30 29.00 -43.60
C THR A 9 -3.92 29.01 -42.91
N GLN A 10 -3.91 28.84 -41.58
CA GLN A 10 -2.96 27.95 -40.88
C GLN A 10 -3.52 27.53 -39.49
N PRO A 11 -3.10 26.38 -38.95
CA PRO A 11 -3.81 25.62 -37.92
C PRO A 11 -3.39 25.99 -36.50
N THR A 12 -4.32 25.98 -35.56
CA THR A 12 -4.04 26.07 -34.11
C THR A 12 -3.85 24.67 -33.52
N SER A 13 -2.62 24.37 -33.11
CA SER A 13 -2.26 23.33 -32.14
C SER A 13 -2.15 23.92 -30.72
N PRO A 14 -2.16 23.10 -29.64
CA PRO A 14 -2.54 23.54 -28.29
C PRO A 14 -1.36 23.74 -27.28
N GLN A 15 -1.66 24.52 -26.21
CA GLN A 15 -1.08 24.50 -24.83
C GLN A 15 0.37 25.06 -24.65
N PRO A 16 0.77 25.65 -23.47
CA PRO A 16 0.66 25.02 -22.14
C PRO A 16 0.38 25.89 -20.89
N LEU A 17 -0.02 25.19 -19.82
CA LEU A 17 0.03 25.59 -18.40
C LEU A 17 1.45 25.94 -17.94
N ALA A 18 1.59 27.00 -17.14
CA ALA A 18 2.73 27.18 -16.22
C ALA A 18 2.30 28.00 -14.99
N ILE A 19 2.27 27.35 -13.82
CA ILE A 19 2.32 28.03 -12.52
C ILE A 19 3.79 27.94 -12.08
N PHE A 20 4.52 29.05 -12.18
CA PHE A 20 5.90 29.18 -11.71
C PHE A 20 5.92 29.25 -10.18
N MET A 21 6.56 28.25 -9.53
CA MET A 21 7.11 28.39 -8.18
C MET A 21 8.56 28.85 -8.32
N SER A 22 8.97 29.92 -7.64
CA SER A 22 10.31 30.50 -7.78
C SER A 22 11.40 29.65 -7.12
N ASP A 23 12.48 29.38 -7.87
CA ASP A 23 13.64 28.52 -7.50
C ASP A 23 14.32 28.88 -6.18
N GLU A 24 14.21 30.13 -5.73
CA GLU A 24 14.83 30.60 -4.48
C GLU A 24 14.26 29.90 -3.23
N LYS A 25 12.96 29.59 -3.22
CA LYS A 25 12.31 28.88 -2.10
C LYS A 25 12.66 27.39 -2.08
N LEU A 26 12.89 26.79 -3.25
CA LEU A 26 13.31 25.40 -3.36
C LEU A 26 14.75 25.22 -2.87
N ILE A 27 15.64 26.15 -3.25
CA ILE A 27 17.04 26.16 -2.81
C ILE A 27 17.12 26.39 -1.29
N GLN A 28 16.35 27.34 -0.73
CA GLN A 28 16.33 27.56 0.72
C GLN A 28 15.82 26.33 1.50
N ARG A 29 14.86 25.58 0.96
CA ARG A 29 14.37 24.33 1.56
C ARG A 29 15.41 23.21 1.55
N ILE A 30 16.10 23.01 0.43
CA ILE A 30 17.13 21.97 0.31
C ILE A 30 18.31 22.28 1.25
N VAL A 31 18.73 23.55 1.32
CA VAL A 31 19.83 23.97 2.20
C VAL A 31 19.46 23.80 3.67
N ALA A 32 18.23 24.15 4.07
CA ALA A 32 17.76 23.96 5.45
C ALA A 32 17.75 22.48 5.87
N GLU A 33 17.33 21.58 4.97
CA GLU A 33 17.28 20.14 5.21
C GLU A 33 18.67 19.52 5.35
N VAL A 34 19.62 19.91 4.48
CA VAL A 34 21.01 19.43 4.57
C VAL A 34 21.68 19.91 5.86
N VAL A 35 21.45 21.16 6.27
CA VAL A 35 21.97 21.70 7.55
C VAL A 35 21.38 20.96 8.74
N ARG A 36 20.11 20.54 8.68
CA ARG A 36 19.45 19.74 9.74
C ARG A 36 20.10 18.37 9.89
N ARG A 37 20.39 17.69 8.76
CA ARG A 37 21.04 16.38 8.74
C ARG A 37 22.48 16.42 9.22
N LEU A 38 23.22 17.49 8.90
CA LEU A 38 24.59 17.68 9.40
C LEU A 38 24.60 17.94 10.91
N LYS A 39 23.65 18.75 11.43
CA LYS A 39 23.51 18.97 12.88
C LYS A 39 23.12 17.70 13.64
N ALA A 40 22.33 16.81 13.03
CA ALA A 40 21.98 15.52 13.62
C ALA A 40 23.17 14.55 13.68
N LEU A 41 24.18 14.73 12.82
CA LEU A 41 25.42 13.93 12.84
C LEU A 41 26.45 14.46 13.84
N GLU A 42 26.41 15.75 14.18
CA GLU A 42 27.36 16.40 15.11
C GLU A 42 26.87 16.44 16.57
N GLY A 43 25.60 16.15 16.85
CA GLY A 43 25.00 16.17 18.20
C GLY A 43 24.75 14.78 18.76
N GLY A 44 25.55 14.36 19.75
CA GLY A 44 25.40 13.09 20.45
C GLY A 44 24.02 12.87 21.10
N ALA A 45 23.51 11.66 20.91
CA ALA A 45 22.49 10.94 21.69
C ALA A 45 21.46 11.79 22.48
N VAL A 46 20.34 12.10 21.83
CA VAL A 46 19.06 12.27 22.53
C VAL A 46 18.20 11.06 22.18
N SER A 47 17.90 10.26 23.20
CA SER A 47 17.03 9.08 23.17
C SER A 47 15.79 9.32 22.30
N ALA A 48 15.62 8.52 21.26
CA ALA A 48 14.42 8.52 20.42
C ALA A 48 13.17 8.19 21.26
N PRO A 49 12.00 8.78 20.95
CA PRO A 49 10.76 8.52 21.68
C PRO A 49 10.29 7.07 21.46
N ILE A 50 9.91 6.40 22.54
CA ILE A 50 9.53 4.98 22.56
C ILE A 50 8.10 4.75 22.00
N ASP A 51 7.24 5.78 22.01
CA ASP A 51 5.84 5.63 21.59
C ASP A 51 5.43 6.71 20.55
N PRO A 52 4.70 6.33 19.48
CA PRO A 52 4.24 7.26 18.45
C PRO A 52 3.13 8.21 18.98
N PRO A 53 2.96 9.41 18.36
CA PRO A 53 1.94 10.36 18.79
C PRO A 53 0.52 9.83 18.55
N VAL A 54 -0.34 9.93 19.55
CA VAL A 54 -1.73 9.42 19.50
C VAL A 54 -2.76 10.56 19.37
N SER A 55 -3.90 10.26 18.76
CA SER A 55 -5.04 11.19 18.60
C SER A 55 -6.13 11.04 19.68
N LEU A 56 -6.10 9.95 20.46
CA LEU A 56 -7.00 9.71 21.59
C LEU A 56 -6.19 9.27 22.80
N VAL A 57 -6.27 10.05 23.87
CA VAL A 57 -5.61 9.75 25.15
C VAL A 57 -6.64 9.26 26.15
N THR A 58 -6.54 7.96 26.48
CA THR A 58 -7.34 7.30 27.52
C THR A 58 -6.52 7.08 28.78
N GLU A 59 -7.20 6.78 29.89
CA GLU A 59 -6.55 6.49 31.17
C GLU A 59 -5.61 5.28 31.10
N ASP A 60 -5.96 4.26 30.31
CA ASP A 60 -5.17 3.04 30.18
C ASP A 60 -3.87 3.33 29.45
N LEU A 61 -3.92 4.23 28.46
CA LEU A 61 -2.72 4.70 27.78
C LEU A 61 -1.79 5.42 28.77
N VAL A 62 -2.33 6.33 29.59
CA VAL A 62 -1.57 7.06 30.61
C VAL A 62 -0.97 6.12 31.66
N LYS A 63 -1.76 5.18 32.19
CA LYS A 63 -1.29 4.15 33.13
C LYS A 63 -0.17 3.29 32.53
N SER A 64 -0.30 2.93 31.25
CA SER A 64 0.69 2.13 30.54
C SER A 64 1.99 2.89 30.27
N ALA A 65 1.92 4.21 30.00
CA ALA A 65 3.10 5.04 29.83
C ALA A 65 3.87 5.17 31.15
N ILE A 66 3.15 5.37 32.26
CA ILE A 66 3.73 5.46 33.61
C ILE A 66 4.38 4.13 34.02
N SER A 67 3.72 2.98 33.76
CA SER A 67 4.28 1.68 34.12
C SER A 67 5.55 1.33 33.34
N ARG A 68 5.71 1.89 32.14
CA ARG A 68 6.93 1.80 31.33
C ARG A 68 8.02 2.81 31.74
N GLY A 69 7.78 3.62 32.78
CA GLY A 69 8.72 4.65 33.25
C GLY A 69 8.76 5.91 32.39
N GLY A 70 7.80 6.09 31.47
CA GLY A 70 7.65 7.30 30.68
C GLY A 70 6.96 8.42 31.46
N ASP A 71 7.50 9.63 31.39
CA ASP A 71 6.94 10.84 32.00
C ASP A 71 6.22 11.75 31.00
N ALA A 72 6.11 11.31 29.73
CA ALA A 72 5.53 12.07 28.64
C ALA A 72 4.65 11.18 27.74
N VAL A 73 3.52 11.74 27.30
CA VAL A 73 2.65 11.16 26.27
C VAL A 73 2.65 12.11 25.08
N TYR A 74 3.05 11.58 23.92
CA TYR A 74 3.07 12.33 22.68
C TYR A 74 1.69 12.33 22.05
N VAL A 75 1.19 13.51 21.69
CA VAL A 75 -0.17 13.69 21.19
C VAL A 75 -0.18 14.51 19.90
N THR A 76 -1.17 14.27 19.05
CA THR A 76 -1.41 15.15 17.91
C THR A 76 -2.04 16.47 18.35
N PRO A 77 -1.93 17.57 17.56
CA PRO A 77 -2.45 18.89 17.95
C PRO A 77 -3.96 18.93 18.27
N ASN A 78 -4.74 17.99 17.72
CA ASN A 78 -6.18 17.85 17.93
C ASN A 78 -6.56 16.64 18.80
N ALA A 79 -5.62 16.11 19.60
CA ALA A 79 -5.88 14.90 20.37
C ALA A 79 -7.01 15.09 21.41
N ILE A 80 -7.94 14.14 21.42
CA ILE A 80 -9.01 14.10 22.42
C ILE A 80 -8.46 13.42 23.67
N VAL A 81 -8.49 14.13 24.81
CA VAL A 81 -8.11 13.58 26.11
C VAL A 81 -9.38 13.31 26.91
N THR A 82 -9.61 12.05 27.29
CA THR A 82 -10.78 11.69 28.09
C THR A 82 -10.72 12.38 29.47
N PRO A 83 -11.87 12.66 30.11
CA PRO A 83 -11.88 13.32 31.42
C PRO A 83 -11.04 12.60 32.49
N LEU A 84 -11.12 11.27 32.53
CA LEU A 84 -10.38 10.46 33.49
C LEU A 84 -8.87 10.40 33.18
N ALA A 85 -8.49 10.41 31.89
CA ALA A 85 -7.09 10.56 31.49
C ALA A 85 -6.53 11.93 31.92
N ARG A 86 -7.30 13.00 31.77
CA ARG A 86 -6.91 14.36 32.16
C ARG A 86 -6.64 14.48 33.66
N ASP A 87 -7.47 13.83 34.47
CA ASP A 87 -7.28 13.81 35.93
C ASP A 87 -6.04 13.00 36.32
N LEU A 88 -5.80 11.85 35.68
CA LEU A 88 -4.60 11.03 35.88
C LEU A 88 -3.32 11.77 35.52
N ILE A 89 -3.30 12.46 34.39
CA ILE A 89 -2.17 13.27 33.92
C ILE A 89 -1.82 14.35 34.97
N ARG A 90 -2.83 15.02 35.53
CA ARG A 90 -2.64 16.04 36.58
C ARG A 90 -2.08 15.46 37.88
N GLN A 91 -2.60 14.32 38.33
CA GLN A 91 -2.16 13.69 39.58
C GLN A 91 -0.73 13.16 39.49
N GLN A 92 -0.37 12.55 38.36
CA GLN A 92 0.91 11.87 38.16
C GLN A 92 1.97 12.75 37.48
N LYS A 93 1.66 14.04 37.22
CA LYS A 93 2.55 15.02 36.58
C LYS A 93 3.13 14.56 35.24
N VAL A 94 2.34 13.83 34.46
CA VAL A 94 2.72 13.40 33.11
C VAL A 94 2.67 14.59 32.16
N ARG A 95 3.67 14.73 31.29
CA ARG A 95 3.71 15.80 30.28
C ARG A 95 2.98 15.38 29.02
N LEU A 96 2.11 16.26 28.51
CA LEU A 96 1.58 16.10 27.16
C LEU A 96 2.49 16.86 26.20
N VAL A 97 3.13 16.12 25.29
CA VAL A 97 4.02 16.70 24.27
C VAL A 97 3.27 16.68 22.95
N VAL A 98 2.86 17.86 22.47
CA VAL A 98 2.25 17.99 21.15
C VAL A 98 3.35 17.77 20.11
N ALA A 99 3.22 16.73 19.30
CA ALA A 99 4.06 16.57 18.13
C ALA A 99 3.57 17.54 17.04
N ASP A 100 4.45 18.37 16.50
CA ASP A 100 4.13 19.27 15.39
C ASP A 100 3.59 18.44 14.20
N ASP A 101 2.62 18.99 13.47
CA ASP A 101 1.79 18.36 12.42
C ASP A 101 2.56 17.69 11.24
N GLU A 102 3.89 17.62 11.28
CA GLU A 102 4.72 16.96 10.28
C GLU A 102 5.07 15.49 10.62
N ALA A 103 4.59 14.95 11.75
CA ALA A 103 4.81 13.55 12.14
C ALA A 103 3.62 12.60 11.89
N VAL A 104 2.58 13.04 11.16
CA VAL A 104 1.52 12.16 10.64
C VAL A 104 1.33 12.38 9.13
N ILE A 105 2.44 12.45 8.39
CA ILE A 105 2.45 11.72 7.13
C ILE A 105 2.66 10.29 7.59
N GLN A 106 1.61 9.45 7.54
CA GLN A 106 1.82 8.00 7.54
C GLN A 106 3.01 7.78 6.61
N GLU A 107 4.10 7.16 7.10
CA GLU A 107 5.23 6.82 6.23
C GLU A 107 4.62 6.33 4.92
N PRO A 108 4.98 6.89 3.75
CA PRO A 108 4.45 6.39 2.49
C PRO A 108 4.72 4.90 2.56
N GLN A 109 3.63 4.12 2.66
CA GLN A 109 3.67 2.66 2.73
C GLN A 109 4.68 2.27 1.68
N LYS A 110 5.84 1.75 2.14
CA LYS A 110 7.03 1.43 1.32
C LYS A 110 6.52 1.10 -0.07
N SER A 111 6.88 1.91 -1.07
CA SER A 111 6.31 1.84 -2.42
C SER A 111 6.51 0.44 -3.01
N SER A 112 5.66 -0.47 -2.62
CA SER A 112 5.70 -1.86 -3.01
C SER A 112 4.98 -1.87 -4.34
N VAL A 113 5.76 -1.89 -5.41
CA VAL A 113 5.21 -1.99 -6.76
C VAL A 113 4.33 -3.23 -6.80
N LEU A 114 3.06 -3.06 -7.14
CA LEU A 114 2.13 -4.16 -7.19
C LEU A 114 2.02 -4.65 -8.63
N ALA A 115 2.26 -5.92 -8.88
CA ALA A 115 1.99 -6.51 -10.18
C ALA A 115 0.50 -6.84 -10.28
N ILE A 116 -0.16 -6.43 -11.36
CA ILE A 116 -1.57 -6.78 -11.58
C ILE A 116 -1.78 -7.28 -13.00
N GLY A 117 -2.54 -8.35 -13.13
CA GLY A 117 -2.93 -8.91 -14.41
C GLY A 117 -4.40 -9.30 -14.46
N ALA A 118 -4.95 -9.37 -15.66
CA ALA A 118 -6.26 -9.94 -15.90
C ALA A 118 -6.38 -10.63 -17.26
N ASP A 119 -7.30 -11.58 -17.35
CA ASP A 119 -7.83 -12.04 -18.64
C ASP A 119 -8.86 -11.02 -19.21
N HIS A 120 -9.44 -11.35 -20.36
CA HIS A 120 -10.43 -10.50 -21.01
C HIS A 120 -11.69 -10.24 -20.17
N LYS A 121 -12.09 -11.18 -19.30
CA LYS A 121 -13.24 -11.03 -18.40
C LYS A 121 -12.90 -10.13 -17.22
N GLY A 122 -11.69 -10.26 -16.70
CA GLY A 122 -11.17 -9.46 -15.58
C GLY A 122 -10.77 -8.04 -15.95
N PHE A 123 -10.74 -7.67 -17.24
CA PHE A 123 -10.17 -6.42 -17.74
C PHE A 123 -10.74 -5.16 -17.08
N GLU A 124 -12.07 -5.05 -16.96
CA GLU A 124 -12.70 -3.85 -16.38
C GLU A 124 -12.49 -3.77 -14.87
N LEU A 125 -12.65 -4.88 -14.14
CA LEU A 125 -12.39 -4.91 -12.70
C LEU A 125 -10.91 -4.58 -12.41
N LYS A 126 -9.98 -5.10 -13.22
CA LYS A 126 -8.56 -4.74 -13.12
C LYS A 126 -8.35 -3.24 -13.20
N LYS A 127 -8.95 -2.57 -14.20
CA LYS A 127 -8.81 -1.12 -14.37
C LYS A 127 -9.28 -0.36 -13.13
N GLN A 128 -10.42 -0.76 -12.56
CA GLN A 128 -10.92 -0.14 -11.34
C GLN A 128 -9.97 -0.35 -10.15
N ILE A 129 -9.42 -1.57 -9.99
CA ILE A 129 -8.43 -1.87 -8.94
C ILE A 129 -7.16 -1.04 -9.16
N VAL A 130 -6.65 -0.93 -10.40
CA VAL A 130 -5.49 -0.10 -10.72
C VAL A 130 -5.72 1.34 -10.30
N LEU A 131 -6.86 1.93 -10.64
CA LEU A 131 -7.21 3.30 -10.24
C LEU A 131 -7.26 3.46 -8.72
N MET A 132 -7.94 2.54 -8.03
CA MET A 132 -8.02 2.57 -6.56
C MET A 132 -6.64 2.47 -5.90
N LEU A 133 -5.73 1.64 -6.43
CA LEU A 133 -4.37 1.53 -5.93
C LEU A 133 -3.53 2.78 -6.20
N GLN A 134 -3.70 3.38 -7.39
CA GLN A 134 -3.03 4.64 -7.75
C GLN A 134 -3.52 5.80 -6.89
N ASP A 135 -4.82 5.90 -6.62
CA ASP A 135 -5.43 6.88 -5.72
C ASP A 135 -4.93 6.70 -4.27
N ALA A 136 -4.63 5.46 -3.87
CA ALA A 136 -3.97 5.13 -2.60
C ALA A 136 -2.45 5.38 -2.60
N GLY A 137 -1.89 5.96 -3.66
CA GLY A 137 -0.47 6.30 -3.78
C GLY A 137 0.46 5.11 -4.04
N ARG A 138 -0.07 3.97 -4.50
CA ARG A 138 0.73 2.78 -4.83
C ARG A 138 1.18 2.80 -6.29
N GLU A 139 2.42 2.38 -6.52
CA GLU A 139 2.92 2.11 -7.87
C GLU A 139 2.40 0.75 -8.34
N VAL A 140 1.89 0.69 -9.57
CA VAL A 140 1.26 -0.52 -10.12
C VAL A 140 1.90 -0.87 -11.45
N MET A 141 2.38 -2.10 -11.56
CA MET A 141 2.85 -2.71 -12.80
C MET A 141 1.71 -3.54 -13.42
N ASP A 142 1.10 -3.00 -14.48
CA ASP A 142 0.08 -3.73 -15.23
C ASP A 142 0.74 -4.74 -16.19
N CYS A 143 0.62 -6.03 -15.87
CA CYS A 143 1.13 -7.16 -16.66
C CYS A 143 0.19 -7.58 -17.81
N GLY A 144 -0.87 -6.80 -18.06
CA GLY A 144 -1.86 -7.05 -19.11
C GLY A 144 -3.05 -7.87 -18.61
N VAL A 145 -4.05 -8.13 -19.45
CA VAL A 145 -4.18 -7.62 -20.82
C VAL A 145 -4.56 -6.15 -20.88
N HIS A 146 -4.14 -5.45 -21.94
CA HIS A 146 -4.40 -4.01 -22.12
C HIS A 146 -5.60 -3.72 -23.03
N SER A 147 -6.38 -4.74 -23.37
CA SER A 147 -7.59 -4.61 -24.17
C SER A 147 -8.61 -5.68 -23.77
N PRO A 148 -9.91 -5.49 -24.06
CA PRO A 148 -10.95 -6.50 -23.80
C PRO A 148 -10.94 -7.66 -24.79
N GLN A 149 -9.92 -7.76 -25.66
CA GLN A 149 -9.79 -8.87 -26.60
C GLN A 149 -9.52 -10.18 -25.86
N GLU A 150 -9.99 -11.28 -26.44
CA GLU A 150 -9.86 -12.60 -25.84
C GLU A 150 -8.40 -12.93 -25.53
N ALA A 151 -8.17 -13.30 -24.27
CA ALA A 151 -6.87 -13.67 -23.75
C ALA A 151 -7.03 -14.72 -22.67
N SER A 152 -6.05 -15.60 -22.58
CA SER A 152 -6.00 -16.67 -21.60
C SER A 152 -5.43 -16.17 -20.27
N TYR A 153 -6.13 -16.48 -19.18
CA TYR A 153 -5.65 -16.21 -17.82
C TYR A 153 -4.32 -16.92 -17.52
N VAL A 154 -4.00 -18.02 -18.22
CA VAL A 154 -2.78 -18.83 -17.97
C VAL A 154 -1.51 -18.02 -18.20
N GLY A 155 -1.44 -17.33 -19.35
CA GLY A 155 -0.27 -16.52 -19.68
C GLY A 155 -0.09 -15.35 -18.72
N VAL A 156 -1.19 -14.68 -18.38
CA VAL A 156 -1.19 -13.51 -17.49
C VAL A 156 -0.83 -13.91 -16.06
N ALA A 157 -1.43 -14.97 -15.52
CA ALA A 157 -1.14 -15.47 -14.19
C ALA A 157 0.34 -15.87 -14.04
N LYS A 158 0.91 -16.52 -15.07
CA LYS A 158 2.35 -16.84 -15.11
C LYS A 158 3.20 -15.57 -15.12
N THR A 159 2.89 -14.59 -15.95
CA THR A 159 3.64 -13.32 -16.00
C THR A 159 3.63 -12.60 -14.66
N VAL A 160 2.46 -12.49 -14.01
CA VAL A 160 2.36 -11.87 -12.68
C VAL A 160 3.19 -12.64 -11.65
N ALA A 161 3.14 -13.98 -11.67
CA ALA A 161 3.94 -14.84 -10.82
C ALA A 161 5.45 -14.64 -11.01
N ASP A 162 5.92 -14.62 -12.25
CA ASP A 162 7.34 -14.40 -12.56
C ASP A 162 7.81 -13.01 -12.06
N VAL A 163 7.01 -11.97 -12.28
CA VAL A 163 7.31 -10.60 -11.82
C VAL A 163 7.37 -10.50 -10.29
N VAL A 164 6.46 -11.18 -9.58
CA VAL A 164 6.43 -11.22 -8.12
C VAL A 164 7.71 -11.83 -7.55
N LEU A 165 8.20 -12.92 -8.14
CA LEU A 165 9.43 -13.58 -7.71
C LEU A 165 10.69 -12.77 -7.99
N GLU A 166 10.84 -12.24 -9.20
CA GLU A 166 12.05 -11.53 -9.62
C GLU A 166 12.39 -10.33 -8.74
N LYS A 167 11.37 -9.71 -8.15
CA LYS A 167 11.52 -8.47 -7.38
C LYS A 167 11.54 -8.69 -5.87
N ASN A 168 11.45 -9.93 -5.40
CA ASN A 168 11.66 -10.42 -4.03
C ASN A 168 10.84 -9.75 -2.90
N LEU A 169 10.01 -8.75 -3.22
CA LEU A 169 9.20 -7.94 -2.30
C LEU A 169 7.90 -7.43 -2.93
N MET A 170 7.52 -7.92 -4.12
CA MET A 170 6.30 -7.49 -4.81
C MET A 170 5.15 -8.42 -4.48
N THR A 171 3.95 -7.85 -4.36
CA THR A 171 2.71 -8.61 -4.30
C THR A 171 2.01 -8.57 -5.65
N GLY A 172 1.26 -9.62 -5.96
CA GLY A 172 0.55 -9.78 -7.23
C GLY A 172 -0.97 -9.83 -7.06
N ILE A 173 -1.71 -9.31 -8.03
CA ILE A 173 -3.15 -9.50 -8.16
C ILE A 173 -3.44 -10.08 -9.55
N VAL A 174 -4.26 -11.14 -9.64
CA VAL A 174 -4.73 -11.68 -10.92
C VAL A 174 -6.25 -11.72 -10.93
N VAL A 175 -6.86 -11.17 -11.98
CA VAL A 175 -8.32 -11.15 -12.14
C VAL A 175 -8.72 -11.96 -13.36
N ASP A 176 -9.54 -12.99 -13.18
CA ASP A 176 -10.12 -13.76 -14.28
C ASP A 176 -11.64 -13.95 -14.08
N GLY A 177 -12.25 -14.86 -14.85
CA GLY A 177 -13.66 -15.19 -14.68
C GLY A 177 -14.05 -15.75 -13.29
N GLY A 178 -13.19 -16.52 -12.62
CA GLY A 178 -13.56 -17.36 -11.46
C GLY A 178 -12.57 -17.37 -10.28
N GLY A 179 -11.44 -16.69 -10.39
CA GLY A 179 -10.30 -16.62 -9.46
C GLY A 179 -9.45 -17.90 -9.37
N ALA A 180 -10.09 -19.07 -9.39
CA ALA A 180 -9.44 -20.34 -9.11
C ALA A 180 -8.44 -20.79 -10.19
N GLY A 181 -8.73 -20.52 -11.46
CA GLY A 181 -7.86 -20.91 -12.59
C GLY A 181 -6.53 -20.17 -12.54
N ALA A 182 -6.58 -18.84 -12.40
CA ALA A 182 -5.41 -18.01 -12.18
C ALA A 182 -4.57 -18.47 -10.97
N ALA A 183 -5.21 -18.76 -9.83
CA ALA A 183 -4.50 -19.24 -8.63
C ALA A 183 -3.78 -20.57 -8.87
N LEU A 184 -4.43 -21.52 -9.57
CA LEU A 184 -3.83 -22.81 -9.90
C LEU A 184 -2.56 -22.65 -10.75
N VAL A 185 -2.60 -21.77 -11.75
CA VAL A 185 -1.46 -21.52 -12.64
C VAL A 185 -0.33 -20.82 -11.89
N ALA A 186 -0.65 -19.77 -11.13
CA ALA A 186 0.36 -19.01 -10.39
C ALA A 186 1.11 -19.90 -9.39
N ASN A 187 0.40 -20.80 -8.68
CA ASN A 187 1.00 -21.78 -7.76
C ASN A 187 1.86 -22.86 -8.45
N LYS A 188 1.97 -22.89 -9.79
CA LYS A 188 2.95 -23.74 -10.49
C LYS A 188 4.34 -23.11 -10.55
N VAL A 189 4.46 -21.83 -10.19
CA VAL A 189 5.74 -21.12 -10.18
C VAL A 189 6.34 -21.21 -8.77
N LYS A 190 7.59 -21.67 -8.69
CA LYS A 190 8.25 -21.97 -7.41
C LYS A 190 8.30 -20.75 -6.50
N GLY A 191 7.84 -20.86 -5.26
CA GLY A 191 7.84 -19.78 -4.27
C GLY A 191 6.64 -18.84 -4.34
N ILE A 192 5.66 -19.14 -5.21
CA ILE A 192 4.39 -18.43 -5.26
C ILE A 192 3.36 -19.12 -4.35
N ARG A 193 2.66 -18.29 -3.58
CA ARG A 193 1.50 -18.65 -2.79
C ARG A 193 0.33 -17.78 -3.24
N ALA A 194 -0.39 -18.29 -4.23
CA ALA A 194 -1.57 -17.65 -4.80
C ALA A 194 -2.86 -18.20 -4.18
N VAL A 195 -3.77 -17.32 -3.77
CA VAL A 195 -5.07 -17.70 -3.19
C VAL A 195 -6.19 -16.98 -3.93
N SER A 196 -7.23 -17.73 -4.30
CA SER A 196 -8.48 -17.14 -4.78
C SER A 196 -9.35 -16.75 -3.59
N CYS A 197 -9.70 -15.47 -3.46
CA CYS A 197 -10.55 -14.98 -2.37
C CYS A 197 -11.85 -14.38 -2.91
N HIS A 198 -12.94 -14.64 -2.21
CA HIS A 198 -14.28 -14.15 -2.58
C HIS A 198 -14.96 -13.33 -1.48
N ASP A 199 -14.27 -13.13 -0.35
CA ASP A 199 -14.73 -12.35 0.78
C ASP A 199 -13.53 -11.79 1.57
N VAL A 200 -13.81 -10.77 2.37
CA VAL A 200 -12.84 -10.03 3.18
C VAL A 200 -12.15 -10.93 4.22
N THR A 201 -12.87 -11.91 4.78
CA THR A 201 -12.32 -12.81 5.80
C THR A 201 -11.28 -13.74 5.19
N SER A 202 -11.60 -14.35 4.05
CA SER A 202 -10.66 -15.17 3.28
C SER A 202 -9.43 -14.37 2.86
N ALA A 203 -9.60 -13.12 2.45
CA ALA A 203 -8.50 -12.21 2.09
C ALA A 203 -7.54 -11.96 3.27
N LYS A 204 -8.13 -11.70 4.46
CA LYS A 204 -7.37 -11.52 5.70
C LYS A 204 -6.59 -12.79 6.06
N PHE A 205 -7.22 -13.95 6.03
CA PHE A 205 -6.53 -15.22 6.33
C PHE A 205 -5.47 -15.57 5.30
N ALA A 206 -5.71 -15.29 4.01
CA ALA A 206 -4.73 -15.49 2.95
C ALA A 206 -3.43 -14.72 3.25
N ARG A 207 -3.52 -13.47 3.72
CA ARG A 207 -2.33 -12.70 4.06
C ARG A 207 -1.76 -13.05 5.43
N ALA A 208 -2.60 -13.12 6.46
CA ALA A 208 -2.19 -13.31 7.85
C ALA A 208 -1.63 -14.71 8.14
N HIS A 209 -2.20 -15.77 7.57
CA HIS A 209 -1.92 -17.14 7.97
C HIS A 209 -1.06 -17.92 6.98
N VAL A 210 -1.09 -17.56 5.69
CA VAL A 210 -0.34 -18.30 4.65
C VAL A 210 0.63 -17.42 3.88
N ASP A 211 0.77 -16.15 4.28
CA ASP A 211 1.62 -15.16 3.61
C ASP A 211 1.47 -15.21 2.09
N ALA A 212 0.22 -15.24 1.61
CA ALA A 212 -0.06 -15.26 0.18
C ALA A 212 0.57 -14.01 -0.45
N ASN A 213 1.38 -14.22 -1.49
CA ASN A 213 2.03 -13.16 -2.26
C ASN A 213 1.27 -12.84 -3.55
N ILE A 214 0.30 -13.66 -3.94
CA ILE A 214 -0.62 -13.38 -5.04
C ILE A 214 -2.08 -13.55 -4.59
N LEU A 215 -2.91 -12.55 -4.88
CA LEU A 215 -4.36 -12.58 -4.70
C LEU A 215 -5.04 -12.82 -6.05
N CYS A 216 -5.95 -13.80 -6.12
CA CYS A 216 -6.76 -14.04 -7.31
C CYS A 216 -8.22 -13.68 -7.06
N LEU A 217 -8.86 -13.05 -8.05
CA LEU A 217 -10.25 -12.61 -8.00
C LEU A 217 -11.02 -13.10 -9.23
N GLY A 218 -12.28 -13.49 -9.02
CA GLY A 218 -13.17 -13.92 -10.09
C GLY A 218 -14.31 -12.93 -10.31
N VAL A 219 -14.37 -12.29 -11.48
CA VAL A 219 -15.44 -11.31 -11.80
C VAL A 219 -16.84 -11.93 -11.83
N GLY A 220 -16.94 -13.25 -12.06
CA GLY A 220 -18.22 -13.97 -12.01
C GLY A 220 -18.67 -14.34 -10.60
N VAL A 221 -17.85 -14.05 -9.58
CA VAL A 221 -18.08 -14.50 -8.19
C VAL A 221 -18.22 -13.31 -7.24
N VAL A 222 -17.40 -12.27 -7.41
CA VAL A 222 -17.41 -11.07 -6.57
C VAL A 222 -17.83 -9.83 -7.37
N GLY A 223 -18.63 -8.97 -6.74
CA GLY A 223 -18.94 -7.66 -7.29
C GLY A 223 -17.80 -6.65 -7.09
N ASP A 224 -17.76 -5.62 -7.94
CA ASP A 224 -16.68 -4.63 -7.99
C ASP A 224 -16.31 -4.02 -6.63
N THR A 225 -17.29 -3.51 -5.88
CA THR A 225 -17.04 -2.90 -4.55
C THR A 225 -16.44 -3.90 -3.57
N VAL A 226 -16.96 -5.14 -3.56
CA VAL A 226 -16.47 -6.19 -2.66
C VAL A 226 -15.05 -6.62 -3.06
N ALA A 227 -14.77 -6.71 -4.37
CA ALA A 227 -13.43 -7.00 -4.87
C ALA A 227 -12.42 -5.92 -4.44
N GLN A 228 -12.81 -4.65 -4.46
CA GLN A 228 -11.98 -3.56 -3.98
C GLN A 228 -11.70 -3.66 -2.47
N GLU A 229 -12.72 -3.97 -1.66
CA GLU A 229 -12.55 -4.20 -0.21
C GLU A 229 -11.65 -5.40 0.10
N ILE A 230 -11.77 -6.49 -0.67
CA ILE A 230 -10.91 -7.67 -0.58
C ILE A 230 -9.45 -7.28 -0.85
N VAL A 231 -9.19 -6.53 -1.92
CA VAL A 231 -7.84 -6.06 -2.26
C VAL A 231 -7.27 -5.17 -1.15
N ALA A 232 -8.05 -4.19 -0.67
CA ALA A 232 -7.61 -3.28 0.38
C ALA A 232 -7.30 -4.04 1.68
N THR A 233 -8.15 -5.00 2.05
CA THR A 233 -7.94 -5.85 3.24
C THR A 233 -6.70 -6.71 3.10
N TRP A 234 -6.52 -7.38 1.96
CA TRP A 234 -5.36 -8.23 1.72
C TRP A 234 -4.04 -7.44 1.77
N LEU A 235 -4.01 -6.24 1.18
CA LEU A 235 -2.79 -5.41 1.18
C LEU A 235 -2.47 -4.78 2.53
N SER A 236 -3.49 -4.48 3.35
CA SER A 236 -3.31 -3.87 4.68
C SER A 236 -3.08 -4.88 5.79
N THR A 237 -3.39 -6.15 5.56
CA THR A 237 -3.20 -7.21 6.56
C THR A 237 -1.72 -7.59 6.67
N PRO A 238 -1.08 -7.50 7.84
CA PRO A 238 0.27 -8.01 8.03
C PRO A 238 0.27 -9.54 8.14
N PHE A 239 1.38 -10.17 7.76
CA PHE A 239 1.61 -11.58 8.06
C PHE A 239 1.83 -11.77 9.57
N GLU A 240 1.15 -12.73 10.20
CA GLU A 240 1.19 -12.92 11.66
C GLU A 240 2.44 -13.67 12.14
N GLY A 241 3.12 -14.41 11.26
CA GLY A 241 4.31 -15.17 11.63
C GLY A 241 4.03 -16.28 12.66
N GLY A 242 4.97 -16.54 13.58
CA GLY A 242 4.79 -17.54 14.64
C GLY A 242 4.46 -18.94 14.11
N GLN A 243 3.35 -19.51 14.59
CA GLN A 243 2.85 -20.82 14.11
C GLN A 243 2.53 -20.84 12.62
N TYR A 244 2.14 -19.70 12.04
CA TYR A 244 1.83 -19.58 10.62
C TYR A 244 3.09 -19.61 9.77
N ALA A 245 4.20 -19.03 10.25
CA ALA A 245 5.49 -19.15 9.58
C ALA A 245 6.01 -20.60 9.55
N ALA A 246 5.69 -21.42 10.56
CA ALA A 246 6.01 -22.84 10.53
C ALA A 246 5.23 -23.57 9.43
N ARG A 247 3.91 -23.31 9.32
CA ARG A 247 3.07 -23.89 8.26
C ARG A 247 3.45 -23.43 6.86
N VAL A 248 3.86 -22.17 6.70
CA VAL A 248 4.38 -21.67 5.41
C VAL A 248 5.64 -22.45 5.00
N ARG A 249 6.54 -22.75 5.94
CA ARG A 249 7.71 -23.59 5.65
C ARG A 249 7.32 -25.01 5.24
N GLU A 250 6.34 -25.62 5.89
CA GLU A 250 5.81 -26.93 5.48
C GLU A 250 5.25 -26.90 4.04
N ILE A 251 4.59 -25.80 3.64
CA ILE A 251 4.13 -25.61 2.26
C ILE A 251 5.33 -25.52 1.29
N ASP A 252 6.35 -24.74 1.65
CA ASP A 252 7.56 -24.59 0.83
C ASP A 252 8.32 -25.94 0.72
N GLU A 253 8.33 -26.77 1.77
CA GLU A 253 8.91 -28.12 1.76
C GLU A 253 8.18 -29.07 0.80
N VAL A 254 6.83 -29.04 0.77
CA VAL A 254 6.04 -29.81 -0.21
C VAL A 254 6.38 -29.42 -1.65
N GLU A 255 6.66 -28.14 -1.90
CA GLU A 255 7.07 -27.67 -3.22
C GLU A 255 8.46 -28.22 -3.63
N ASP A 256 9.38 -28.35 -2.68
CA ASP A 256 10.71 -28.91 -2.90
C ASP A 256 10.68 -30.42 -3.16
N GLU A 257 9.84 -31.18 -2.45
CA GLU A 257 9.70 -32.63 -2.63
C GLU A 257 9.17 -33.03 -4.01
N ASN A 258 8.30 -32.22 -4.61
CA ASN A 258 7.66 -32.52 -5.90
C ASN A 258 8.60 -32.33 -7.11
N ARG A 259 9.88 -32.01 -6.89
CA ARG A 259 10.87 -31.70 -7.94
C ARG A 259 11.91 -32.80 -8.19
N ASP A 260 11.93 -33.85 -7.38
CA ASP A 260 12.75 -35.05 -7.58
C ASP A 260 11.97 -36.16 -8.31
#